data_AF-A0A9E3X5L4-F1
#
_entry.id   AF-A0A9E3X5L4-F1
#
_cell.length_a   1.000
_cell.length_b   1.000
_cell.length_c   1.000
_cell.angle_alpha   90.00
_cell.angle_beta   90.00
_cell.angle_gamma   90.00
#
_symmetry.space_group_name_H-M   'P 1'
#
loop_
_entity.id
_entity.type
_entity.pdbx_description
1 polymer ?
#
loop_
_entity_poly.entity_id
_entity_poly.type
_entity_poly.pdbx_seq_one_letter_code
_entity_poly.pdbx_strand_id
1 'polypeptide(L)'
;MAIAILVDDQLVNRTGPVEITVNRKFQLNITAESAQRLVHNWLIDHVSSNIGSETPTLVLETRPVWRVPAALSLPRYGRVGTVGYLEVDVESRLLATKSY
;
A
#
# COMPACT_ATOMS: atom_id res chain seq x y z
N MET A 1 10.47 -5.62 -11.31
CA MET A 1 9.47 -5.22 -10.30
C MET A 1 8.37 -4.45 -11.01
N ALA A 2 7.11 -4.79 -10.76
CA ALA A 2 5.96 -4.07 -11.30
C ALA A 2 5.29 -3.31 -10.15
N ILE A 3 4.95 -2.04 -10.36
CA ILE A 3 4.31 -1.18 -9.37
C ILE A 3 2.93 -0.82 -9.93
N ALA A 4 1.89 -1.08 -9.15
CA ALA A 4 0.54 -0.65 -9.47
C ALA A 4 0.30 0.76 -8.90
N ILE A 5 -0.33 1.61 -9.70
CA ILE A 5 -0.83 2.92 -9.28
C ILE A 5 -2.35 2.82 -9.30
N LEU A 6 -2.98 2.98 -8.13
CA LEU A 6 -4.44 3.04 -8.02
C LEU A 6 -4.88 4.49 -7.99
N VAL A 7 -5.70 4.85 -8.97
CA VAL A 7 -6.41 6.13 -9.05
C VAL A 7 -7.84 5.84 -8.65
N ASP A 8 -8.21 6.17 -7.42
CA ASP A 8 -9.60 6.07 -6.95
C ASP A 8 -10.30 7.43 -7.13
N ASP A 9 -11.63 7.41 -7.27
CA ASP A 9 -12.51 8.51 -7.76
C ASP A 9 -12.57 8.71 -9.28
N GLN A 10 -12.89 7.66 -10.03
CA GLN A 10 -13.58 7.86 -11.31
C GLN A 10 -14.88 7.09 -11.25
N LEU A 11 -16.01 7.80 -11.22
CA LEU A 11 -17.32 7.26 -11.60
C LEU A 11 -17.24 6.86 -13.08
N VAL A 12 -16.65 5.70 -13.35
CA VAL A 12 -16.55 5.16 -14.70
C VAL A 12 -17.92 4.63 -15.09
N ASN A 13 -18.54 5.32 -16.03
CA ASN A 13 -19.77 4.84 -16.65
C ASN A 13 -19.50 3.45 -17.24
N ARG A 14 -20.30 2.46 -16.87
CA ARG A 14 -20.04 1.02 -17.06
C ARG A 14 -19.91 0.55 -18.52
N THR A 15 -20.01 1.45 -19.50
CA THR A 15 -19.86 1.13 -20.93
C THR A 15 -19.54 2.40 -21.72
N GLY A 16 -18.50 2.35 -22.56
CA GLY A 16 -18.06 3.47 -23.41
C GLY A 16 -16.55 3.68 -23.38
N PRO A 17 -15.99 4.52 -24.29
CA PRO A 17 -14.58 4.87 -24.25
C PRO A 17 -14.28 5.71 -22.99
N VAL A 18 -13.24 5.33 -22.27
CA VAL A 18 -12.80 5.99 -21.04
C VAL A 18 -11.40 6.55 -21.31
N GLU A 19 -11.30 7.87 -21.36
CA GLU A 19 -10.03 8.59 -21.50
C GLU A 19 -9.63 9.16 -20.15
N ILE A 20 -8.49 8.71 -19.61
CA ILE A 20 -7.98 9.13 -18.31
C ILE A 20 -6.65 9.83 -18.54
N THR A 21 -6.62 11.15 -18.31
CA THR A 21 -5.38 11.94 -18.31
C THR A 21 -5.00 12.28 -16.88
N VAL A 22 -3.95 11.65 -16.35
CA VAL A 22 -3.46 11.91 -14.99
C VAL A 22 -2.33 12.93 -15.05
N ASN A 23 -2.61 14.20 -14.70
CA ASN A 23 -1.60 15.25 -14.57
C ASN A 23 -1.43 15.65 -13.09
N ARG A 24 -0.70 14.83 -12.32
CA ARG A 24 -0.32 15.14 -10.93
C ARG A 24 1.19 15.22 -10.81
N LYS A 25 1.66 16.24 -10.09
CA LYS A 25 3.06 16.40 -9.69
C LYS A 25 3.14 16.27 -8.17
N PHE A 26 3.95 15.34 -7.70
CA PHE A 26 4.28 15.16 -6.29
C PHE A 26 5.72 14.65 -6.18
N GLN A 27 6.33 14.81 -5.00
CA GLN A 27 7.66 14.28 -4.73
C GLN A 27 7.54 12.92 -4.04
N LEU A 28 8.15 11.90 -4.63
CA LEU A 28 8.20 10.56 -4.06
C LEU A 28 9.44 10.43 -3.18
N ASN A 29 9.36 10.91 -1.93
CA ASN A 29 10.51 10.91 -1.01
C ASN A 29 10.80 9.52 -0.43
N ILE A 30 9.79 8.66 -0.39
CA ILE A 30 9.90 7.28 0.12
C ILE A 30 9.71 6.32 -1.05
N THR A 31 10.68 5.44 -1.26
CA THR A 31 10.57 4.37 -2.26
C THR A 31 9.63 3.27 -1.79
N ALA A 32 9.12 2.47 -2.74
CA ALA A 32 8.33 1.28 -2.43
C ALA A 32 9.06 0.35 -1.45
N GLU A 33 10.35 0.06 -1.65
CA GLU A 33 11.07 -0.84 -0.73
C GLU A 33 11.23 -0.24 0.66
N SER A 34 11.45 1.08 0.73
CA SER A 34 11.55 1.80 2.01
C SER A 34 10.25 1.73 2.79
N ALA A 35 9.10 1.93 2.11
CA ALA A 35 7.78 1.79 2.71
C ALA A 35 7.51 0.35 3.17
N GLN A 36 7.81 -0.65 2.32
CA GLN A 36 7.65 -2.06 2.67
C GLN A 36 8.47 -2.44 3.90
N ARG A 37 9.72 -1.97 3.99
CA ARG A 37 10.62 -2.23 5.13
C ARG A 37 10.15 -1.55 6.42
N LEU A 38 9.67 -0.31 6.32
CA LEU A 38 9.11 0.39 7.49
C LEU A 38 7.91 -0.37 8.05
N VAL A 39 6.99 -0.80 7.18
CA VAL A 39 5.82 -1.59 7.58
C VAL A 39 6.23 -2.96 8.11
N HIS A 40 7.21 -3.62 7.50
CA HIS A 40 7.72 -4.91 7.98
C HIS A 40 8.22 -4.82 9.42
N ASN A 41 9.08 -3.85 9.70
CA ASN A 41 9.66 -3.65 11.02
C ASN A 41 8.55 -3.36 12.05
N TRP A 42 7.61 -2.48 11.70
CA TRP A 42 6.50 -2.16 12.60
C TRP A 42 5.63 -3.39 12.90
N LEU A 43 5.33 -4.21 11.90
CA LEU A 43 4.54 -5.45 12.06
C LEU A 43 5.23 -6.45 12.99
N ILE A 44 6.54 -6.63 12.84
CA ILE A 44 7.33 -7.50 13.72
C ILE A 44 7.34 -6.95 15.14
N ASP A 45 7.54 -5.65 15.32
CA ASP A 45 7.70 -5.01 16.62
C ASP A 45 6.38 -4.90 17.41
N HIS A 46 5.24 -4.70 16.72
CA HIS A 46 3.97 -4.34 17.36
C HIS A 46 2.83 -5.35 17.16
N VAL A 47 2.92 -6.26 16.18
CA VAL A 47 1.81 -7.16 15.83
C VAL A 47 2.20 -8.62 15.99
N SER A 48 3.09 -9.13 15.14
CA SER A 48 3.56 -10.52 15.18
C SER A 48 4.68 -10.76 14.20
N SER A 49 5.63 -11.63 14.55
CA SER A 49 6.62 -12.17 13.61
C SER A 49 6.04 -13.07 12.51
N ASN A 50 4.79 -13.52 12.67
CA ASN A 50 4.08 -14.31 11.65
C ASN A 50 3.44 -13.43 10.56
N ILE A 51 3.51 -12.10 10.68
CA ILE A 51 2.92 -11.17 9.71
C ILE A 51 4.04 -10.45 8.96
N GLY A 52 4.08 -10.65 7.64
CA GLY A 52 5.02 -10.00 6.73
C GLY A 52 4.37 -8.85 5.97
N SER A 53 5.20 -8.00 5.36
CA SER A 53 4.75 -6.99 4.42
C SER A 53 4.94 -7.46 2.98
N GLU A 54 3.94 -7.23 2.15
CA GLU A 54 3.99 -7.55 0.71
C GLU A 54 4.31 -6.32 -0.14
N THR A 55 4.25 -6.48 -1.46
CA THR A 55 4.55 -5.41 -2.42
C THR A 55 3.62 -4.22 -2.20
N PRO A 56 4.17 -3.01 -1.97
CA PRO A 56 3.37 -1.79 -1.86
C PRO A 56 2.67 -1.42 -3.15
N THR A 57 1.52 -0.77 -3.02
CA THR A 57 0.80 -0.12 -4.12
C THR A 57 0.73 1.37 -3.85
N LEU A 58 1.00 2.21 -4.86
CA LEU A 58 0.88 3.66 -4.71
C LEU A 58 -0.59 4.05 -4.93
N VAL A 59 -1.20 4.65 -3.91
CA VAL A 59 -2.60 5.09 -3.93
C VAL A 59 -2.62 6.62 -3.98
N LEU A 60 -3.28 7.16 -5.01
CA LEU A 60 -3.36 8.61 -5.26
C LEU A 60 -4.76 9.16 -4.93
N GLU A 61 -5.16 9.10 -3.65
CA GLU A 61 -6.40 9.71 -3.16
C GLU A 61 -6.18 11.22 -2.84
N THR A 62 -6.61 11.71 -1.67
CA THR A 62 -6.38 13.09 -1.21
C THR A 62 -4.90 13.36 -0.94
N ARG A 63 -4.17 12.35 -0.47
CA ARG A 63 -2.71 12.39 -0.27
C ARG A 63 -2.09 11.13 -0.90
N PRO A 64 -0.93 11.25 -1.57
CA PRO A 64 -0.23 10.09 -2.10
C PRO A 64 0.30 9.22 -0.95
N VAL A 65 -0.09 7.94 -0.91
CA VAL A 65 0.33 7.00 0.12
C VAL A 65 0.78 5.67 -0.48
N TRP A 66 1.76 5.03 0.15
CA TRP A 66 2.10 3.65 -0.08
C TRP A 66 1.19 2.75 0.75
N ARG A 67 0.26 2.05 0.09
CA ARG A 67 -0.55 1.02 0.73
C ARG A 67 0.21 -0.31 0.68
N VAL A 68 0.63 -0.78 1.84
CA VAL A 68 1.41 -2.02 2.01
C VAL A 68 0.49 -3.10 2.60
N PRO A 69 0.29 -4.23 1.91
CA PRO A 69 -0.48 -5.34 2.45
C PRO A 69 0.30 -6.04 3.58
N ALA A 70 -0.38 -6.30 4.70
CA ALA A 70 0.12 -7.14 5.77
C ALA A 70 -0.41 -8.57 5.55
N ALA A 71 0.49 -9.53 5.32
CA ALA A 71 0.13 -10.92 5.04
C ALA A 71 0.54 -11.84 6.18
N LEU A 72 -0.43 -12.61 6.68
CA LEU A 72 -0.19 -13.65 7.68
C LEU A 72 0.40 -14.88 7.02
N SER A 73 1.48 -15.38 7.60
CA SER A 73 2.11 -16.65 7.26
C SER A 73 2.21 -17.54 8.49
N LEU A 74 1.80 -18.80 8.36
CA LEU A 74 1.88 -19.78 9.44
C LEU A 74 2.97 -20.82 9.12
N PRO A 75 3.75 -21.28 10.13
CA PRO A 75 4.85 -22.22 9.90
C PRO A 75 4.47 -23.50 9.15
N ARG A 76 3.23 -23.98 9.31
CA ARG A 76 2.73 -25.22 8.67
C ARG A 76 2.04 -25.00 7.33
N TYR A 77 1.51 -23.80 7.07
CA TYR A 77 0.65 -23.51 5.91
C TYR A 77 1.27 -22.52 4.94
N GLY A 78 2.43 -21.93 5.29
CA GLY A 78 3.00 -20.83 4.53
C GLY A 78 2.10 -19.61 4.56
N ARG A 79 2.06 -18.86 3.46
CA ARG A 79 1.22 -17.67 3.32
C ARG A 79 -0.26 -18.04 3.36
N VAL A 80 -0.99 -17.52 4.35
CA VAL A 80 -2.42 -17.76 4.53
C VAL A 80 -3.26 -16.71 3.80
N GLY A 81 -2.87 -15.44 3.90
CA GLY A 81 -3.60 -14.36 3.24
C GLY A 81 -3.28 -12.98 3.82
N THR A 82 -3.85 -11.97 3.18
CA THR A 82 -3.75 -10.57 3.62
C THR A 82 -4.70 -10.34 4.79
N VAL A 83 -4.17 -9.87 5.92
CA VAL A 83 -4.92 -9.60 7.16
C VAL A 83 -5.18 -8.11 7.39
N GLY A 84 -4.58 -7.24 6.57
CA GLY A 84 -4.81 -5.80 6.64
C GLY A 84 -3.90 -5.03 5.69
N TYR A 85 -4.01 -3.71 5.76
CA TYR A 85 -3.19 -2.78 4.99
C TYR A 85 -2.65 -1.69 5.91
N LEU A 86 -1.40 -1.32 5.70
CA LEU A 86 -0.80 -0.15 6.32
C LEU A 86 -0.52 0.89 5.25
N GLU A 87 -0.79 2.15 5.57
CA GLU A 87 -0.56 3.26 4.66
C GLU A 87 0.64 4.07 5.16
N VAL A 88 1.61 4.31 4.27
CA VAL A 88 2.78 5.15 4.54
C VAL A 88 2.67 6.40 3.69
N ASP A 89 2.61 7.55 4.33
CA ASP A 89 2.61 8.83 3.62
C ASP A 89 3.94 9.03 2.89
N VAL A 90 3.89 9.31 1.57
CA VAL A 90 5.09 9.40 0.73
C VAL A 90 5.95 10.63 1.03
N GLU A 91 5.41 11.64 1.73
CA GLU A 91 6.08 12.89 2.05
C GLU A 91 6.62 12.91 3.49
N SER A 92 5.86 12.36 4.45
CA SER A 92 6.08 12.58 5.89
C SER A 92 6.52 11.35 6.69
N ARG A 93 6.64 10.17 6.06
CA ARG A 93 7.11 8.91 6.69
C ARG A 93 6.22 8.35 7.80
N LEU A 94 5.07 8.98 8.07
CA LEU A 94 4.13 8.53 9.09
C LEU A 94 3.35 7.29 8.63
N LEU A 95 3.32 6.28 9.51
CA LEU A 95 2.48 5.09 9.38
C LEU A 95 1.04 5.47 9.76
N ALA A 96 0.19 5.70 8.78
CA ALA A 96 -1.24 5.81 9.00
C ALA A 96 -1.81 4.38 9.09
N THR A 97 -2.20 3.96 10.30
CA THR A 97 -3.03 2.77 10.49
C THR A 97 -4.46 3.16 10.14
N LYS A 98 -5.02 2.54 9.10
CA LYS A 98 -6.46 2.61 8.80
C LYS A 98 -7.09 1.29 9.28
N SER A 99 -7.62 1.30 10.50
CA SER A 99 -8.49 0.22 10.98
C SER A 99 -9.87 0.39 10.35
N TYR A 100 -10.37 -0.65 9.68
CA TYR A 100 -11.75 -0.76 9.21
C TYR A 100 -12.66 -1.28 10.33
#